data_AF-A0A1F7Q8U7-F1
#
_entry.id   AF-A0A1F7Q8U7-F1
#
_cell.length_a   1.000
_cell.length_b   1.000
_cell.length_c   1.000
_cell.angle_alpha   90.00
_cell.angle_beta   90.00
_cell.angle_gamma   90.00
#
_symmetry.space_group_name_H-M   'P 1'
#
loop_
_entity.id
_entity.type
_entity.pdbx_description
1 polymer ?
#
loop_
_entity_poly.entity_id
_entity_poly.type
_entity_poly.pdbx_seq_one_letter_code
_entity_poly.pdbx_strand_id
1 'polypeptide(L)'
;MRKARRDRKPTQQKRRLWVHTVTTVSTFPRAGLFTAGAATIARTLASKRVSPKGITSGLRMLLFFINRAGRGLSAARRAELLKAKRLMQEMIAKRRNERGAA
;
A
#
# COMPACT_ATOMS: atom_id res chain seq x y z
N MET A 1 1.18 -59.71 -31.80
CA MET A 1 0.15 -58.71 -31.47
C MET A 1 0.73 -57.70 -30.48
N ARG A 2 0.97 -56.43 -30.88
CA ARG A 2 1.45 -55.36 -29.98
C ARG A 2 0.29 -54.37 -29.77
N LYS A 3 -0.16 -54.20 -28.52
CA LYS A 3 -1.22 -53.24 -28.15
C LYS A 3 -0.75 -51.80 -28.42
N ALA A 4 -1.57 -51.02 -29.13
CA ALA A 4 -1.34 -49.61 -29.38
C ALA A 4 -1.34 -48.83 -28.04
N ARG A 5 -0.34 -47.97 -27.85
CA ARG A 5 -0.23 -47.09 -26.68
C ARG A 5 -1.23 -45.94 -26.83
N ARG A 6 -2.03 -45.68 -25.81
CA ARG A 6 -3.07 -44.63 -25.80
C ARG A 6 -2.41 -43.30 -25.44
N ASP A 7 -2.29 -42.40 -26.41
CA ASP A 7 -1.74 -41.05 -26.21
C ASP A 7 -2.66 -40.22 -25.29
N ARG A 8 -2.20 -39.95 -24.06
CA ARG A 8 -2.88 -39.00 -23.16
C ARG A 8 -2.44 -37.59 -23.52
N LYS A 9 -3.38 -36.73 -23.93
CA LYS A 9 -3.12 -35.29 -24.13
C LYS A 9 -2.59 -34.67 -22.83
N PRO A 10 -1.53 -33.85 -22.87
CA PRO A 10 -1.04 -33.18 -21.68
C PRO A 10 -2.09 -32.19 -21.17
N THR A 11 -2.57 -32.38 -19.95
CA THR A 11 -3.44 -31.42 -19.27
C THR A 11 -2.68 -30.12 -19.02
N GLN A 12 -3.21 -29.03 -19.55
CA GLN A 12 -2.66 -27.68 -19.42
C GLN A 12 -2.56 -27.29 -17.94
N GLN A 13 -1.36 -27.21 -17.39
CA GLN A 13 -1.15 -26.77 -16.00
C GLN A 13 -1.54 -25.29 -15.89
N LYS A 14 -2.55 -24.98 -15.07
CA LYS A 14 -2.91 -23.59 -14.73
C LYS A 14 -1.67 -22.86 -14.21
N ARG A 15 -1.28 -21.77 -14.86
CA ARG A 15 -0.16 -20.91 -14.44
C ARG A 15 -0.47 -20.37 -13.04
N ARG A 16 0.19 -20.95 -12.02
CA ARG A 16 0.11 -20.48 -10.63
C ARG A 16 0.90 -19.18 -10.52
N LEU A 17 0.27 -18.06 -10.86
CA LEU A 17 0.82 -16.74 -10.59
C LEU A 17 0.85 -16.55 -9.08
N TRP A 18 2.03 -16.26 -8.50
CA TRP A 18 2.21 -16.04 -7.06
C TRP A 18 1.25 -14.97 -6.49
N VAL A 19 0.79 -14.05 -7.34
CA VAL A 19 -0.10 -12.95 -6.98
C VAL A 19 -1.58 -13.34 -6.85
N HIS A 20 -2.01 -14.52 -7.32
CA HIS A 20 -3.44 -14.91 -7.34
C HIS A 20 -4.03 -15.04 -5.92
N THR A 21 -3.20 -15.30 -4.91
CA THR A 21 -3.65 -15.47 -3.51
C THR A 21 -3.69 -14.13 -2.74
N VAL A 22 -3.17 -13.04 -3.31
CA VAL A 22 -3.07 -11.75 -2.61
C VAL A 22 -4.39 -10.98 -2.76
N THR A 23 -5.34 -11.24 -1.87
CA THR A 23 -6.62 -10.52 -1.78
C THR A 23 -6.53 -9.30 -0.86
N THR A 24 -5.38 -9.06 -0.22
CA THR A 24 -5.26 -8.11 0.88
C THR A 24 -5.13 -6.66 0.41
N VAL A 25 -6.21 -5.89 0.55
CA VAL A 25 -6.19 -4.43 0.37
C VAL A 25 -5.43 -3.78 1.52
N SER A 26 -4.23 -3.25 1.24
CA SER A 26 -3.37 -2.65 2.28
C SER A 26 -3.69 -1.18 2.53
N THR A 27 -3.98 -0.42 1.45
CA THR A 27 -4.38 1.00 1.49
C THR A 27 -5.10 1.37 0.18
N PHE A 28 -6.24 2.08 0.23
CA PHE A 28 -6.96 2.53 -0.98
C PHE A 28 -7.37 4.02 -0.86
N PRO A 29 -6.46 4.96 -1.16
CA PRO A 29 -6.75 6.38 -1.08
C PRO A 29 -7.69 6.81 -2.22
N ARG A 30 -8.58 7.77 -1.95
CA ARG A 30 -9.40 8.40 -3.00
C ARG A 30 -8.49 9.13 -4.00
N ALA A 31 -8.94 9.20 -5.25
CA ALA A 31 -8.29 10.00 -6.28
C ALA A 31 -8.09 11.45 -5.80
N GLY A 32 -6.92 12.02 -6.09
CA GLY A 32 -6.57 13.38 -5.65
C GLY A 32 -6.18 13.52 -4.17
N LEU A 33 -6.05 12.44 -3.39
CA LEU A 33 -5.62 12.57 -1.98
C LEU A 33 -4.25 13.26 -1.86
N PHE A 34 -3.28 12.88 -2.71
CA PHE A 34 -1.92 13.40 -2.65
C PHE A 34 -1.75 14.84 -3.17
N THR A 35 -2.81 15.43 -3.73
CA THR A 35 -2.85 16.85 -4.09
C THR A 35 -3.48 17.71 -2.99
N ALA A 36 -4.04 17.10 -1.93
CA ALA A 36 -4.53 17.80 -0.77
C ALA A 36 -3.36 18.31 0.12
N GLY A 37 -3.72 19.02 1.20
CA GLY A 37 -2.75 19.49 2.20
C GLY A 37 -2.24 18.36 3.10
N ALA A 38 -1.08 18.59 3.72
CA ALA A 38 -0.36 17.59 4.51
C ALA A 38 -1.21 16.98 5.64
N ALA A 39 -1.96 17.81 6.37
CA ALA A 39 -2.80 17.35 7.48
C ALA A 39 -3.94 16.44 7.01
N THR A 40 -4.56 16.75 5.87
CA THR A 40 -5.61 15.91 5.27
C THR A 40 -5.05 14.57 4.81
N ILE A 41 -3.89 14.57 4.17
CA ILE A 41 -3.18 13.35 3.76
C ILE A 41 -2.87 12.48 4.98
N ALA A 42 -2.27 13.06 6.02
CA ALA A 42 -1.87 12.36 7.23
C ALA A 42 -3.07 11.73 7.96
N ARG A 43 -4.14 12.51 8.21
CA ARG A 43 -5.36 11.99 8.87
C ARG A 43 -6.04 10.89 8.07
N THR A 44 -6.13 11.07 6.75
CA THR A 44 -6.80 10.10 5.86
C THR A 44 -6.03 8.79 5.82
N LEU A 45 -4.71 8.82 5.62
CA LEU A 45 -3.86 7.62 5.58
C LEU A 45 -3.68 6.97 6.95
N ALA A 46 -3.83 7.72 8.04
CA ALA A 46 -3.81 7.18 9.40
C ALA A 46 -5.10 6.43 9.80
N SER A 47 -6.19 6.64 9.06
CA SER A 47 -7.49 6.01 9.31
C SER A 47 -7.50 4.55 8.87
N LYS A 48 -8.07 3.67 9.70
CA LYS A 48 -8.29 2.25 9.36
C LYS A 48 -9.24 2.08 8.17
N ARG A 49 -10.09 3.07 7.89
CA ARG A 49 -11.00 3.04 6.73
C ARG A 49 -10.24 3.04 5.40
N VAL A 50 -9.13 3.79 5.34
CA VAL A 50 -8.32 3.93 4.12
C VAL A 50 -7.11 2.99 4.15
N SER A 51 -6.54 2.77 5.33
CA SER A 51 -5.41 1.88 5.58
C SER A 51 -5.83 0.79 6.58
N PRO A 52 -6.47 -0.31 6.14
CA PRO A 52 -6.96 -1.36 7.03
C PRO A 52 -5.90 -1.93 7.98
N LYS A 53 -4.65 -2.01 7.51
CA LYS A 53 -3.48 -2.46 8.29
C LYS A 53 -2.92 -1.39 9.25
N GLY A 54 -3.59 -0.25 9.37
CA GLY A 54 -3.23 0.87 10.23
C GLY A 54 -2.28 1.89 9.60
N ILE A 55 -1.87 2.85 10.42
CA ILE A 55 -1.12 4.05 10.00
C ILE A 55 0.19 3.73 9.28
N THR A 56 0.88 2.65 9.66
CA THR A 56 2.13 2.23 9.01
C THR A 56 1.91 1.80 7.56
N SER A 57 0.75 1.20 7.26
CA SER A 57 0.37 0.88 5.87
C SER A 57 0.11 2.13 5.04
N GLY A 58 -0.56 3.12 5.65
CA GLY A 58 -0.72 4.44 5.05
C GLY A 58 0.61 5.14 4.80
N LEU A 59 1.56 5.05 5.74
CA LEU A 59 2.88 5.64 5.61
C LEU A 59 3.68 5.01 4.47
N ARG A 60 3.60 3.68 4.31
CA ARG A 60 4.20 2.98 3.16
C ARG A 60 3.60 3.46 1.85
N MET A 61 2.28 3.67 1.81
CA MET A 61 1.61 4.22 0.63
C MET A 61 2.08 5.64 0.30
N LEU A 62 2.25 6.50 1.30
CA LEU A 62 2.82 7.84 1.12
C LEU A 62 4.26 7.80 0.58
N LEU A 63 5.10 6.92 1.13
CA LEU A 63 6.48 6.74 0.67
C LEU A 63 6.55 6.20 -0.76
N PHE A 64 5.68 5.23 -1.10
CA PHE A 64 5.54 4.74 -2.47
C PHE A 64 5.17 5.87 -3.43
N PHE A 65 4.23 6.74 -3.04
CA PHE A 65 3.86 7.88 -3.86
C PHE A 65 5.03 8.84 -4.06
N ILE A 66 5.71 9.27 -2.99
CA ILE A 66 6.85 10.20 -3.08
C ILE A 66 7.97 9.62 -3.97
N ASN A 67 8.28 8.34 -3.81
CA ASN A 67 9.46 7.74 -4.46
C ASN A 67 9.19 7.21 -5.87
N ARG A 68 7.95 6.79 -6.15
CA ARG A 68 7.63 6.07 -7.41
C ARG A 68 6.51 6.72 -8.22
N ALA A 69 5.35 6.95 -7.62
CA ALA A 69 4.20 7.47 -8.37
C ALA A 69 4.23 9.00 -8.59
N GLY A 70 5.01 9.72 -7.78
CA GLY A 70 5.17 11.17 -7.81
C GLY A 70 6.32 11.63 -8.72
N ARG A 71 6.53 10.97 -9.85
CA ARG A 71 7.55 11.39 -10.82
C ARG A 71 7.13 12.74 -11.41
N GLY A 72 7.99 13.76 -11.30
CA GLY A 72 7.69 15.12 -11.77
C GLY A 72 6.98 16.03 -10.75
N LEU A 73 6.92 15.65 -9.46
CA LEU A 73 6.42 16.54 -8.41
C LEU A 73 7.28 17.81 -8.28
N SER A 74 6.62 18.96 -8.18
CA SER A 74 7.30 20.22 -7.84
C SER A 74 7.92 20.14 -6.43
N ALA A 75 8.96 20.93 -6.18
CA ALA A 75 9.62 20.99 -4.88
C ALA A 75 8.63 21.32 -3.74
N ALA A 76 7.72 22.26 -4.00
CA ALA A 76 6.66 22.62 -3.05
C ALA A 76 5.74 21.44 -2.73
N ARG A 77 5.31 20.68 -3.74
CA ARG A 77 4.45 19.52 -3.52
C ARG A 77 5.17 18.41 -2.78
N ARG A 78 6.46 18.19 -3.09
CA ARG A 78 7.31 17.24 -2.37
C ARG A 78 7.47 17.64 -0.90
N ALA A 79 7.69 18.92 -0.61
CA ALA A 79 7.76 19.43 0.76
C ALA A 79 6.45 19.20 1.52
N GLU A 80 5.30 19.40 0.87
CA GLU A 80 3.98 19.16 1.48
C GLU A 80 3.76 17.67 1.83
N LEU A 81 4.18 16.75 0.96
CA LEU A 81 4.13 15.31 1.23
C LEU A 81 5.09 14.90 2.35
N LEU A 82 6.25 15.55 2.46
CA LEU A 82 7.20 15.33 3.55
C LEU A 82 6.68 15.84 4.90
N LYS A 83 5.93 16.96 4.91
CA LYS A 83 5.19 17.39 6.11
C LYS A 83 4.16 16.34 6.52
N ALA A 84 3.42 15.78 5.56
CA ALA A 84 2.47 14.70 5.85
C ALA A 84 3.16 13.47 6.46
N LYS A 85 4.34 13.10 5.95
CA LYS A 85 5.17 12.02 6.50
C LYS A 85 5.52 12.30 7.97
N ARG A 86 5.99 13.51 8.28
CA ARG A 86 6.35 13.90 9.65
C ARG A 86 5.17 13.79 10.60
N LEU A 87 4.00 14.33 10.23
CA LEU A 87 2.77 14.22 11.03
C LEU A 87 2.39 12.76 11.28
N MET A 88 2.49 11.89 10.28
CA MET A 88 2.21 10.45 10.46
C MET A 88 3.22 9.78 11.40
N GLN A 89 4.49 10.15 11.37
CA GLN A 89 5.52 9.64 12.29
C GLN A 89 5.25 10.08 13.72
N GLU A 90 4.86 11.34 13.93
CA GLU A 90 4.47 11.86 15.25
C GLU A 90 3.25 11.11 15.80
N MET A 91 2.24 10.84 14.96
CA MET A 91 1.09 10.03 15.34
C MET A 91 1.47 8.59 15.70
N ILE A 92 2.43 7.98 15.00
CA ILE A 92 2.97 6.65 15.33
C ILE A 92 3.68 6.68 16.68
N ALA A 93 4.54 7.68 16.91
CA ALA A 93 5.26 7.83 18.17
C ALA A 93 4.29 8.01 19.35
N LYS A 94 3.26 8.84 19.18
CA LYS A 94 2.21 9.03 20.19
C LYS A 94 1.48 7.72 20.51
N ARG A 95 1.02 6.99 19.49
CA ARG A 95 0.34 5.69 19.67
C ARG A 95 1.25 4.63 20.30
N ARG A 96 2.56 4.67 20.02
CA ARG A 96 3.53 3.77 20.65
C ARG A 96 3.67 4.09 22.13
N ASN A 97 3.74 5.37 22.50
CA ASN A 97 3.80 5.81 23.89
C ASN A 97 2.52 5.40 24.65
N GLU A 98 1.35 5.64 24.05
CA GLU A 98 0.05 5.24 24.63
C GLU A 98 -0.05 3.73 24.86
N ARG A 99 0.49 2.91 23.95
CA ARG A 99 0.50 1.43 24.09
C ARG A 99 1.55 0.90 25.05
N GLY A 100 2.61 1.65 25.34
CA GLY A 100 3.63 1.27 26.31
C GLY A 100 3.33 1.76 27.73
N ALA A 101 2.42 2.73 27.86
CA ALA A 101 1.92 3.25 29.12
C ALA A 101 0.64 2.54 29.61
N ALA A 102 0.07 1.66 28.80
CA ALA A 102 -1.11 0.82 29.10
C ALA A 102 -0.67 -0.63 29.30
#